data_AF-A0A1V9Q8H6-F1
#
_entry.id   AF-A0A1V9Q8H6-F1
#
_cell.length_a   1.000
_cell.length_b   1.000
_cell.length_c   1.000
_cell.angle_alpha   90.00
_cell.angle_beta   90.00
_cell.angle_gamma   90.00
#
_symmetry.space_group_name_H-M   'P 1'
#
loop_
_entity.id
_entity.type
_entity.pdbx_description
1 polymer ?
#
loop_
_entity_poly.entity_id
_entity_poly.type
_entity_poly.pdbx_seq_one_letter_code
_entity_poly.pdbx_strand_id
1 'polypeptide(L)'
;MAIMDAQEIMDMIPNRYPICYIDYVDELVPGEKIIATKNVTINESFFRGHFPGNPVMPGVLLIETLAQAASILILKSPEFVGKTAYLGSISKAKFRKVVRPGDVLKLNVEMKKKHENMGIVDTQVIVDGKKACTAELMFIVADRDKKL
;
A
#
# COMPACT_ATOMS: atom_id res chain seq x y z
N MET A 1 -7.86 -16.96 -7.57
CA MET A 1 -8.90 -15.93 -7.40
C MET A 1 -8.41 -14.96 -6.34
N ALA A 2 -8.72 -13.67 -6.46
CA ALA A 2 -8.39 -12.71 -5.41
C ALA A 2 -9.08 -13.12 -4.10
N ILE A 3 -8.40 -12.90 -2.96
CA ILE A 3 -8.96 -13.22 -1.63
C ILE A 3 -9.69 -12.03 -1.00
N MET A 4 -9.43 -10.81 -1.50
CA MET A 4 -10.22 -9.62 -1.19
C MET A 4 -10.36 -8.79 -2.46
N ASP A 5 -11.58 -8.33 -2.74
CA ASP A 5 -11.86 -7.39 -3.83
C ASP A 5 -11.82 -5.91 -3.39
N ALA A 6 -12.00 -5.00 -4.34
CA ALA A 6 -11.97 -3.56 -4.08
C ALA A 6 -13.05 -3.10 -3.08
N GLN A 7 -14.23 -3.73 -3.06
CA GLN A 7 -15.30 -3.35 -2.14
C GLN A 7 -14.92 -3.73 -0.70
N GLU A 8 -14.42 -4.96 -0.50
CA GLU A 8 -13.95 -5.43 0.80
C GLU A 8 -12.76 -4.60 1.32
N ILE A 9 -11.87 -4.17 0.42
CA ILE A 9 -10.78 -3.27 0.76
C ILE A 9 -11.32 -1.90 1.20
N MET A 10 -12.27 -1.32 0.47
CA MET A 10 -12.85 -0.02 0.82
C MET A 10 -13.59 -0.05 2.15
N ASP A 11 -14.24 -1.16 2.51
CA ASP A 11 -14.88 -1.31 3.81
C ASP A 11 -13.86 -1.39 4.95
N MET A 12 -12.63 -1.81 4.63
CA MET A 12 -11.55 -2.00 5.57
C MET A 12 -10.71 -0.75 5.83
N ILE A 13 -10.31 -0.02 4.78
CA ILE A 13 -9.47 1.18 4.89
C ILE A 13 -10.25 2.44 4.47
N PRO A 14 -9.97 3.61 5.07
CA PRO A 14 -10.75 4.83 4.81
C PRO A 14 -10.46 5.46 3.45
N ASN A 15 -9.44 5.00 2.73
CA ASN A 15 -9.00 5.54 1.45
C ASN A 15 -10.12 5.51 0.40
N ARG A 16 -10.34 6.64 -0.29
CA ARG A 16 -11.31 6.80 -1.39
C ARG A 16 -10.69 7.58 -2.53
N TYR A 17 -11.35 7.62 -3.69
CA TYR A 17 -10.91 8.44 -4.82
C TYR A 17 -10.63 9.89 -4.37
N PRO A 18 -9.50 10.50 -4.79
CA PRO A 18 -8.53 10.01 -5.78
C PRO A 18 -7.33 9.23 -5.21
N ILE A 19 -7.37 8.79 -3.96
CA ILE A 19 -6.24 8.15 -3.24
C ILE A 19 -6.59 6.75 -2.72
N CYS A 20 -7.28 5.94 -3.52
CA CYS A 20 -7.55 4.53 -3.27
C CYS A 20 -6.88 3.73 -4.38
N TYR A 21 -5.84 2.95 -4.04
CA TYR A 21 -4.91 2.41 -5.03
C TYR A 21 -4.82 0.89 -5.05
N ILE A 22 -5.45 0.18 -4.13
CA ILE A 22 -5.43 -1.29 -4.11
C ILE A 22 -6.65 -1.80 -4.88
N ASP A 23 -6.42 -2.54 -5.95
CA ASP A 23 -7.51 -3.12 -6.75
C ASP A 23 -8.01 -4.43 -6.14
N TYR A 24 -7.10 -5.26 -5.64
CA TYR A 24 -7.41 -6.53 -4.99
C TYR A 24 -6.21 -7.07 -4.19
N VAL A 25 -6.47 -8.05 -3.32
CA VAL A 25 -5.44 -8.79 -2.58
C VAL A 25 -5.26 -10.18 -3.19
N ASP A 26 -4.02 -10.53 -3.50
CA ASP A 26 -3.61 -11.84 -4.02
C ASP A 26 -3.43 -12.86 -2.88
N GLU A 27 -2.70 -12.47 -1.84
CA GLU A 27 -2.36 -13.31 -0.68
C GLU A 27 -2.40 -12.49 0.60
N LEU A 28 -2.83 -13.10 1.70
CA LEU A 28 -2.81 -12.50 3.02
C LEU A 28 -2.58 -13.57 4.08
N VAL A 29 -1.57 -13.35 4.92
CA VAL A 29 -1.37 -14.06 6.18
C VAL A 29 -1.41 -12.99 7.27
N PRO A 30 -2.52 -12.87 8.02
CA PRO A 30 -2.72 -11.81 9.01
C PRO A 30 -1.55 -11.73 10.00
N GLY A 31 -1.02 -10.53 10.19
CA GLY A 31 0.12 -10.27 11.07
C GLY A 31 1.49 -10.67 10.52
N GLU A 32 1.57 -11.30 9.35
CA GLU A 32 2.84 -11.78 8.75
C GLU A 32 3.13 -11.16 7.39
N LYS A 33 2.26 -11.33 6.39
CA LYS A 33 2.51 -10.84 5.02
C LYS A 33 1.24 -10.58 4.23
N ILE A 34 1.35 -9.69 3.23
CA ILE A 34 0.33 -9.45 2.21
C ILE A 34 0.99 -9.28 0.84
N ILE A 35 0.34 -9.83 -0.19
CA ILE A 35 0.59 -9.49 -1.59
C ILE A 35 -0.70 -8.89 -2.15
N ALA A 36 -0.63 -7.63 -2.57
CA ALA A 36 -1.75 -6.94 -3.18
C ALA A 36 -1.40 -6.42 -4.57
N THR A 37 -2.41 -6.14 -5.38
CA THR A 37 -2.23 -5.64 -6.75
C THR A 37 -2.78 -4.23 -6.90
N LYS A 38 -2.00 -3.40 -7.60
CA LYS A 38 -2.43 -2.16 -8.23
C LYS A 38 -2.16 -2.22 -9.73
N ASN A 39 -3.18 -2.00 -10.53
CA ASN A 39 -3.06 -1.72 -11.96
C ASN A 39 -2.75 -0.23 -12.15
N VAL A 40 -1.85 0.06 -13.08
CA VAL A 40 -1.49 1.43 -13.45
C VAL A 40 -2.10 1.75 -14.79
N THR A 41 -2.98 2.75 -14.85
CA THR A 41 -3.68 3.13 -16.08
C THR A 41 -3.53 4.60 -16.40
N ILE A 42 -3.45 4.95 -17.68
CA ILE A 42 -3.35 6.35 -18.13
C ILE A 42 -4.57 7.18 -17.69
N ASN A 43 -5.67 6.52 -17.33
CA ASN A 43 -6.89 7.15 -16.85
C ASN A 43 -6.84 7.58 -15.37
N GLU A 44 -5.68 7.54 -14.71
CA GLU A 44 -5.52 8.04 -13.35
C GLU A 44 -5.22 9.54 -13.31
N SER A 45 -5.81 10.25 -12.35
CA SER A 45 -5.81 11.72 -12.29
C SER A 45 -4.41 12.34 -12.23
N PHE A 46 -3.46 11.68 -11.56
CA PHE A 46 -2.09 12.19 -11.41
C PHE A 46 -1.27 12.19 -12.70
N PHE A 47 -1.61 11.38 -13.71
CA PHE A 47 -0.89 11.38 -14.99
C PHE A 47 -1.11 12.66 -15.81
N ARG A 48 -2.17 13.43 -15.53
CA ARG A 48 -2.38 14.76 -16.13
C ARG A 48 -1.25 15.72 -15.81
N GLY A 49 -0.65 15.58 -14.62
CA GLY A 49 0.39 16.48 -14.11
C GLY A 49 1.78 15.86 -14.03
N HIS A 50 1.91 14.53 -14.11
CA HIS A 50 3.19 13.85 -13.87
C HIS A 50 3.52 12.84 -14.98
N PHE A 51 4.10 13.27 -16.11
CA PHE A 51 4.25 14.65 -16.58
C PHE A 51 3.52 14.79 -17.93
N PRO A 52 3.08 16.00 -18.33
CA PRO A 52 2.57 16.21 -19.68
C PRO A 52 3.55 15.70 -20.74
N GLY A 53 3.09 14.79 -21.62
CA GLY A 53 3.92 14.15 -22.65
C GLY A 53 4.85 13.01 -22.18
N ASN A 54 4.94 12.77 -20.87
CA ASN A 54 5.75 11.68 -20.29
C ASN A 54 5.08 11.15 -19.00
N PRO A 55 4.01 10.34 -19.12
CA PRO A 55 3.27 9.85 -17.98
C PRO A 55 4.12 8.89 -17.13
N VAL A 56 4.32 9.24 -15.86
CA VAL A 56 5.10 8.50 -14.87
C VAL A 56 4.31 8.46 -13.57
N MET A 57 4.18 7.31 -12.93
CA MET A 57 3.56 7.27 -11.60
C MET A 57 4.52 7.94 -10.60
N PRO A 58 4.08 8.96 -9.83
CA PRO A 58 4.94 9.60 -8.83
C PRO A 58 5.47 8.60 -7.82
N GLY A 59 6.76 8.68 -7.49
CA GLY A 59 7.39 7.76 -6.53
C GLY A 59 6.72 7.77 -5.15
N VAL A 60 6.25 8.94 -4.70
CA VAL A 60 5.48 9.07 -3.45
C VAL A 60 4.17 8.28 -3.46
N LEU A 61 3.53 8.10 -4.62
CA LEU A 61 2.33 7.29 -4.73
C LEU A 61 2.64 5.79 -4.68
N LEU A 62 3.86 5.36 -5.01
CA LEU A 62 4.29 3.98 -4.75
C LEU A 62 4.39 3.72 -3.25
N ILE A 63 4.89 4.70 -2.47
CA ILE A 63 4.93 4.62 -1.01
C ILE A 63 3.51 4.60 -0.42
N GLU A 64 2.62 5.48 -0.88
CA GLU A 64 1.22 5.50 -0.44
C GLU A 64 0.51 4.18 -0.76
N THR A 65 0.74 3.62 -1.95
CA THR A 65 0.17 2.32 -2.35
C THR A 65 0.67 1.18 -1.45
N LEU A 66 1.99 1.16 -1.15
CA LEU A 66 2.56 0.22 -0.17
C LEU A 66 1.98 0.41 1.22
N ALA A 67 1.74 1.67 1.62
CA ALA A 67 1.17 1.98 2.92
C ALA A 67 -0.28 1.49 3.05
N GLN A 68 -1.09 1.60 1.99
CA GLN A 68 -2.45 1.04 1.97
C GLN A 68 -2.44 -0.49 2.11
N ALA A 69 -1.55 -1.18 1.38
CA ALA A 69 -1.39 -2.63 1.53
C ALA A 69 -0.96 -3.01 2.96
N ALA A 70 -0.01 -2.27 3.55
CA ALA A 70 0.42 -2.48 4.93
C ALA A 70 -0.71 -2.23 5.95
N SER A 71 -1.54 -1.22 5.74
CA SER A 71 -2.72 -0.95 6.58
C SER A 71 -3.70 -2.12 6.55
N ILE A 72 -3.93 -2.75 5.39
CA ILE A 72 -4.77 -3.95 5.28
C ILE A 72 -4.16 -5.10 6.10
N LEU A 73 -2.85 -5.35 5.97
CA LEU A 73 -2.17 -6.39 6.77
C LEU A 73 -2.31 -6.16 8.28
N ILE A 74 -2.08 -4.92 8.73
CA ILE A 74 -2.15 -4.53 10.13
C ILE A 74 -3.59 -4.67 10.64
N LEU A 75 -4.56 -4.06 9.98
CA LEU A 75 -5.94 -4.00 10.44
C LEU A 75 -6.70 -5.34 10.33
N LYS A 76 -6.18 -6.31 9.54
CA LYS A 76 -6.70 -7.70 9.54
C LYS A 76 -6.16 -8.51 10.71
N SER A 77 -5.16 -8.01 11.43
CA SER A 77 -4.64 -8.70 12.60
C SER A 77 -5.63 -8.55 13.77
N PRO A 78 -5.91 -9.63 14.55
CA PRO A 78 -6.99 -9.65 15.55
C PRO A 78 -6.99 -8.48 16.55
N GLU A 79 -5.82 -8.05 16.99
CA GLU A 79 -5.65 -6.97 17.99
C GLU A 79 -5.87 -5.54 17.45
N PHE A 80 -5.99 -5.39 16.13
CA PHE A 80 -6.16 -4.10 15.45
C PHE A 80 -7.49 -3.97 14.71
N VAL A 81 -8.38 -4.95 14.85
CA VAL A 81 -9.73 -4.88 14.26
C VAL A 81 -10.46 -3.65 14.79
N GLY A 82 -11.05 -2.88 13.87
CA GLY A 82 -11.80 -1.66 14.20
C GLY A 82 -10.95 -0.42 14.53
N LYS A 83 -9.62 -0.52 14.41
CA LYS A 83 -8.69 0.61 14.61
C LYS A 83 -8.32 1.29 13.29
N THR A 84 -7.53 2.36 13.39
CA THR A 84 -6.93 3.05 12.24
C THR A 84 -5.41 2.97 12.33
N ALA A 85 -4.76 2.66 11.21
CA ALA A 85 -3.31 2.68 11.07
C ALA A 85 -2.86 3.99 10.41
N TYR A 86 -1.95 4.71 11.07
CA TYR A 86 -1.38 5.97 10.60
C TYR A 86 0.09 5.76 10.27
N LEU A 87 0.52 6.21 9.08
CA LEU A 87 1.93 6.13 8.68
C LEU A 87 2.76 7.11 9.54
N GLY A 88 3.61 6.58 10.40
CA GLY A 88 4.43 7.35 11.33
C GLY A 88 5.82 7.69 10.78
N SER A 89 6.45 6.76 10.05
CA SER A 89 7.72 7.06 9.37
C SER A 89 7.95 6.19 8.12
N ILE A 90 8.80 6.72 7.23
CA ILE A 90 9.30 6.04 6.04
C ILE A 90 10.82 6.00 6.14
N SER A 91 11.42 4.83 6.00
CA SER A 91 12.87 4.67 6.03
C SER A 91 13.35 3.81 4.85
N LYS A 92 14.62 3.97 4.47
CA LYS A 92 15.31 3.14 3.44
C LYS A 92 14.58 3.07 2.08
N ALA A 93 13.80 4.10 1.74
CA ALA A 93 13.09 4.17 0.46
C ALA A 93 14.08 4.23 -0.72
N LYS A 94 13.90 3.35 -1.70
CA LYS A 94 14.72 3.29 -2.94
C LYS A 94 13.83 3.05 -4.15
N PHE A 95 13.92 3.92 -5.15
CA PHE A 95 13.20 3.84 -6.41
C PHE A 95 14.15 3.40 -7.52
N ARG A 96 13.84 2.30 -8.20
CA ARG A 96 14.74 1.60 -9.14
C ARG A 96 14.18 1.48 -10.56
N LYS A 97 12.85 1.36 -10.71
CA LYS A 97 12.16 1.34 -12.00
C LYS A 97 11.13 2.47 -12.01
N VAL A 98 11.10 3.21 -13.11
CA VAL A 98 10.06 4.21 -13.36
C VAL A 98 8.79 3.48 -13.80
N VAL A 99 7.72 3.62 -13.02
CA VAL A 99 6.42 2.98 -13.24
C VAL A 99 5.58 3.81 -14.23
N ARG A 100 4.89 3.13 -15.15
CA ARG A 100 4.12 3.73 -16.25
C ARG A 100 2.74 3.12 -16.41
N PRO A 101 1.82 3.81 -17.11
CA PRO A 101 0.57 3.19 -17.57
C PRO A 101 0.83 1.84 -18.26
N GLY A 102 0.03 0.83 -17.91
CA GLY A 102 0.19 -0.55 -18.38
C GLY A 102 0.97 -1.45 -17.42
N ASP A 103 1.76 -0.90 -16.50
CA ASP A 103 2.42 -1.70 -15.47
C ASP A 103 1.39 -2.29 -14.49
N VAL A 104 1.65 -3.52 -14.04
CA VAL A 104 0.94 -4.15 -12.92
C VAL A 104 1.90 -4.20 -11.73
N LEU A 105 1.51 -3.53 -10.64
CA LEU A 105 2.28 -3.51 -9.40
C LEU A 105 1.87 -4.68 -8.52
N LYS A 106 2.81 -5.56 -8.20
CA LYS A 106 2.68 -6.48 -7.06
C LYS A 106 3.32 -5.85 -5.82
N LEU A 107 2.50 -5.65 -4.80
CA LEU A 107 2.83 -4.95 -3.56
C LEU A 107 3.09 -6.00 -2.49
N ASN A 108 4.35 -6.28 -2.22
CA ASN A 108 4.72 -7.27 -1.21
C ASN A 108 5.08 -6.53 0.07
N VAL A 109 4.41 -6.89 1.16
CA VAL A 109 4.62 -6.31 2.48
C VAL A 109 4.75 -7.44 3.49
N GLU A 110 5.81 -7.37 4.31
CA GLU A 110 6.13 -8.34 5.35
C GLU A 110 6.26 -7.63 6.70
N MET A 111 5.63 -8.20 7.73
CA MET A 111 5.73 -7.71 9.11
C MET A 111 7.12 -7.99 9.67
N LYS A 112 7.84 -6.93 10.04
CA LYS A 112 9.17 -7.02 10.63
C LYS A 112 9.12 -7.01 12.15
N LYS A 113 8.33 -6.10 12.71
CA LYS A 113 8.16 -5.94 14.17
C LYS A 113 6.76 -5.48 14.47
N LYS A 114 6.20 -6.04 15.55
CA LYS A 114 4.87 -5.72 16.05
C LYS A 114 4.96 -5.41 17.53
N HIS A 115 4.38 -4.27 17.91
CA HIS A 115 4.22 -3.81 19.29
C HIS A 115 2.74 -3.51 19.54
N GLU A 116 2.38 -3.18 20.78
CA GLU A 116 0.98 -3.00 21.21
C GLU A 116 0.20 -1.97 20.38
N ASN A 117 0.84 -0.87 19.96
CA ASN A 117 0.23 0.21 19.18
C ASN A 117 1.04 0.59 17.93
N MET A 118 1.96 -0.27 17.50
CA MET A 118 2.88 0.05 16.40
C MET A 118 3.26 -1.18 15.59
N GLY A 119 3.37 -1.03 14.27
CA GLY A 119 3.89 -2.05 13.35
C GLY A 119 5.00 -1.49 12.48
N ILE A 120 6.06 -2.27 12.25
CA ILE A 120 7.11 -1.96 11.26
C ILE A 120 7.06 -3.05 10.20
N VAL A 121 6.97 -2.63 8.95
CA VAL A 121 6.89 -3.53 7.79
C VAL A 121 8.02 -3.26 6.81
N ASP A 122 8.58 -4.33 6.24
CA ASP A 122 9.45 -4.25 5.07
C ASP A 122 8.58 -4.38 3.82
N THR A 123 8.79 -3.51 2.83
CA THR A 123 7.89 -3.35 1.68
C THR A 123 8.64 -3.29 0.36
N GLN A 124 8.02 -3.81 -0.70
CA GLN A 124 8.54 -3.71 -2.05
C GLN A 124 7.43 -3.73 -3.11
N VAL A 125 7.64 -2.96 -4.18
CA VAL A 125 6.84 -2.99 -5.40
C VAL A 125 7.60 -3.81 -6.44
N ILE A 126 6.95 -4.82 -7.00
CA ILE A 126 7.46 -5.66 -8.10
C ILE A 126 6.67 -5.35 -9.38
N VAL A 127 7.38 -5.16 -10.49
CA VAL A 127 6.81 -5.00 -11.84
C VAL A 127 7.63 -5.86 -12.79
N ASP A 128 6.98 -6.73 -13.56
CA ASP A 128 7.63 -7.71 -14.45
C ASP A 128 8.74 -8.51 -13.76
N GLY A 129 8.49 -8.94 -12.52
CA GLY A 129 9.46 -9.70 -11.71
C GLY A 129 10.64 -8.89 -11.17
N LYS A 130 10.69 -7.56 -11.40
CA LYS A 130 11.78 -6.68 -10.95
C LYS A 130 11.34 -5.71 -9.86
N LYS A 131 12.21 -5.43 -8.88
CA LYS A 131 11.94 -4.45 -7.82
C LYS A 131 11.89 -3.03 -8.40
N ALA A 132 10.73 -2.41 -8.38
CA ALA A 132 10.52 -1.02 -8.77
C ALA A 132 10.73 -0.05 -7.60
N CYS A 133 10.25 -0.40 -6.41
CA CYS A 133 10.41 0.38 -5.18
C CYS A 133 10.65 -0.55 -3.99
N THR A 134 11.40 -0.10 -2.98
CA THR A 134 11.50 -0.75 -1.67
C THR A 134 11.46 0.30 -0.57
N ALA A 135 10.84 0.04 0.56
CA ALA A 135 10.87 0.91 1.74
C ALA A 135 10.63 0.09 3.03
N GLU A 136 10.99 0.65 4.17
CA GLU A 136 10.55 0.18 5.49
C GLU A 136 9.57 1.23 6.03
N LEU A 137 8.36 0.81 6.42
CA LEU A 137 7.30 1.69 6.88
C LEU A 137 6.97 1.38 8.34
N MET A 138 6.80 2.42 9.14
CA MET A 138 6.32 2.32 10.52
C MET A 138 4.92 2.91 10.62
N PHE A 139 4.03 2.19 11.29
CA PHE A 139 2.66 2.61 11.55
C PHE A 139 2.39 2.74 13.04
N ILE A 140 1.62 3.76 13.40
CA ILE A 140 1.01 3.91 14.71
C ILE A 140 -0.47 3.52 14.57
N VAL A 141 -0.95 2.65 15.46
CA VAL A 141 -2.34 2.18 15.45
C VAL A 141 -3.11 2.81 16.61
N ALA A 142 -4.22 3.47 16.32
CA ALA A 142 -5.07 4.13 17.30
C ALA A 142 -6.55 3.82 17.07
N ASP A 143 -7.37 4.03 18.10
CA ASP A 143 -8.82 3.85 18.00
C ASP A 143 -9.41 4.77 16.93
N ARG A 144 -10.37 4.25 16.17
CA ARG A 144 -10.92 4.90 14.97
C ARG A 144 -11.52 6.30 15.23
N ASP A 145 -12.00 6.55 16.44
CA ASP A 145 -12.63 7.81 16.83
C ASP A 145 -11.64 8.87 17.37
N LYS A 146 -10.40 8.46 17.67
CA LYS A 146 -9.32 9.39 17.99
C LYS A 146 -8.58 9.73 16.71
N LYS A 147 -8.98 10.83 16.08
CA LYS A 147 -8.14 11.51 15.08
C LYS A 147 -6.85 11.94 15.81
N LEU A 148 -5.69 11.52 15.29
CA LEU A 148 -4.39 12.04 15.73
C LEU A 148 -4.27 13.53 15.41
#